data_AF-A0A1G1CEI9-F1
#
_entry.id   AF-A0A1G1CEI9-F1
#
_cell.length_a   1.000
_cell.length_b   1.000
_cell.length_c   1.000
_cell.angle_alpha   90.00
_cell.angle_beta   90.00
_cell.angle_gamma   90.00
#
_symmetry.space_group_name_H-M   'P 1'
#
loop_
_entity.id
_entity.type
_entity.pdbx_description
1 polymer ?
#
loop_
_entity_poly.entity_id
_entity_poly.type
_entity_poly.pdbx_seq_one_letter_code
_entity_poly.pdbx_strand_id
1 'polypeptide(L)'
;MITRVTGKNQITVPAEVAAREGIVPGTRFDWQFTEQEHVIMVRVIPAPGALAASLRGRGRQFRRRGSDPVANLHKEREREERERRGTAS
;
A
#
# COMPACT_ATOMS: atom_id res chain seq x y z
N MET A 1 -14.92 23.40 1.00
CA MET A 1 -16.24 22.83 1.34
C MET A 1 -16.31 22.62 2.85
N ILE A 2 -17.45 22.90 3.49
CA ILE A 2 -17.62 22.72 4.94
C ILE A 2 -18.75 21.71 5.15
N THR A 3 -18.48 20.68 5.96
CA THR A 3 -19.45 19.64 6.33
C THR A 3 -19.70 19.71 7.84
N ARG A 4 -20.90 19.39 8.27
CA ARG A 4 -21.23 19.30 9.70
C ARG A 4 -21.10 17.86 10.19
N VAL A 5 -20.79 17.73 11.47
CA VAL A 5 -20.95 16.46 12.18
C VAL A 5 -22.44 16.12 12.19
N THR A 6 -22.74 14.88 11.83
CA THR A 6 -24.07 14.28 11.87
C THR A 6 -24.21 13.50 13.19
N GLY A 7 -24.88 12.34 13.21
CA GLY A 7 -24.95 11.50 14.41
C GLY A 7 -23.64 10.75 14.67
N LYS A 8 -23.44 10.32 15.92
CA LYS A 8 -22.34 9.41 16.31
C LYS A 8 -20.93 9.88 15.87
N ASN A 9 -20.69 11.19 15.88
CA ASN A 9 -19.44 11.80 15.44
C ASN A 9 -19.07 11.52 13.96
N GLN A 10 -20.06 11.24 13.11
CA GLN A 10 -19.85 10.99 11.69
C GLN A 10 -19.87 12.30 10.89
N ILE A 11 -18.91 12.47 9.99
CA ILE A 11 -18.91 13.56 9.01
C ILE A 11 -19.22 13.01 7.62
N THR A 12 -20.00 13.75 6.85
CA THR A 12 -20.20 13.43 5.44
C THR A 12 -18.95 13.84 4.68
N VAL A 13 -18.31 12.91 3.97
CA VAL A 13 -17.20 13.24 3.06
C VAL A 13 -17.81 13.86 1.80
N PRO A 14 -17.36 15.06 1.38
CA PRO A 14 -17.72 15.64 0.09
C PRO A 14 -17.59 14.66 -1.07
N ALA A 15 -18.56 14.65 -1.99
CA ALA A 15 -18.54 13.75 -3.15
C ALA A 15 -17.25 13.92 -4.00
N GLU A 16 -16.79 15.17 -4.18
CA GLU A 16 -15.55 15.47 -4.89
C GLU A 16 -14.30 14.88 -4.21
N VAL A 17 -14.25 14.91 -2.87
CA VAL A 17 -13.13 14.34 -2.09
C VAL A 17 -13.20 12.82 -2.13
N ALA A 18 -14.40 12.25 -1.98
CA ALA A 18 -14.58 10.81 -2.03
C ALA A 18 -14.20 10.21 -3.38
N ALA A 19 -14.62 10.84 -4.49
CA ALA A 19 -14.27 10.39 -5.83
C ALA A 19 -12.77 10.48 -6.10
N ARG A 20 -12.12 11.58 -5.67
CA ARG A 20 -10.68 11.79 -5.89
C ARG A 20 -9.82 10.80 -5.12
N GLU A 21 -10.18 10.53 -3.87
CA GLU A 21 -9.40 9.66 -2.97
C GLU A 21 -9.87 8.19 -2.97
N GLY A 22 -10.87 7.85 -3.78
CA GLY A 22 -11.42 6.49 -3.88
C GLY A 22 -12.09 6.00 -2.58
N ILE A 23 -12.71 6.92 -1.83
CA ILE A 23 -13.39 6.61 -0.57
C ILE A 23 -14.74 5.95 -0.88
N VAL A 24 -14.93 4.74 -0.36
CA VAL A 24 -16.16 3.94 -0.49
C VAL A 24 -16.57 3.44 0.90
N PRO A 25 -17.80 2.92 1.09
CA PRO A 25 -18.17 2.26 2.33
C PRO A 25 -17.16 1.16 2.71
N GLY A 26 -16.65 1.21 3.93
CA GLY A 26 -15.60 0.29 4.42
C GLY A 26 -14.16 0.76 4.22
N THR A 27 -13.92 1.90 3.55
CA THR A 27 -12.60 2.53 3.50
C THR A 27 -12.10 2.82 4.91
N ARG A 28 -10.85 2.44 5.19
CA ARG A 28 -10.19 2.70 6.47
C ARG A 28 -9.42 4.01 6.39
N PHE A 29 -9.39 4.71 7.52
CA PHE A 29 -8.66 5.95 7.67
C PHE A 29 -7.69 5.83 8.84
N ASP A 30 -6.49 6.36 8.66
CA ASP A 30 -5.51 6.60 9.72
C ASP A 30 -5.60 8.07 10.16
N TRP A 31 -5.69 8.31 11.46
CA TRP A 31 -5.92 9.64 12.03
C TRP A 31 -4.71 10.06 12.85
N GLN A 32 -4.23 11.28 12.62
CA GLN A 32 -3.08 11.83 13.32
C GLN A 32 -3.38 13.26 13.75
N PHE A 33 -3.00 13.60 14.98
CA PHE A 33 -2.99 14.99 15.43
C PHE A 33 -1.76 15.69 14.84
N THR A 34 -1.93 16.96 14.51
CA THR A 34 -0.84 17.80 14.00
C THR A 34 -0.46 18.85 15.04
N GLU A 35 0.65 19.55 14.83
CA GLU A 35 1.05 20.67 15.70
C GLU A 35 0.18 21.92 15.49
N GLN A 36 -0.60 21.98 14.40
CA GLN A 36 -1.50 23.09 14.13
C GLN A 36 -2.81 22.93 14.90
N GLU A 37 -3.22 24.01 15.55
CA GLU A 37 -4.46 24.05 16.32
C GLU A 37 -5.67 23.76 15.42
N HIS A 38 -6.55 22.87 15.89
CA HIS A 38 -7.75 22.43 15.18
C HIS A 38 -7.52 21.77 13.81
N VAL A 39 -6.29 21.35 13.50
CA VAL A 39 -5.96 20.61 12.29
C VAL A 39 -5.63 19.16 12.62
N ILE A 40 -6.41 18.26 12.03
CA ILE A 40 -6.18 16.82 12.05
C ILE A 40 -5.79 16.35 10.65
N MET A 41 -4.86 15.41 10.59
CA MET A 41 -4.50 14.74 9.35
C MET A 41 -5.20 13.40 9.27
N VAL A 42 -5.88 13.15 8.16
CA VAL A 42 -6.56 11.88 7.89
C VAL A 42 -6.00 11.28 6.62
N ARG A 43 -5.46 10.06 6.70
CA ARG A 43 -4.88 9.33 5.57
C ARG A 43 -5.79 8.17 5.19
N VAL A 44 -6.16 8.08 3.91
CA VAL A 44 -6.88 6.94 3.36
C VAL A 44 -5.96 5.71 3.32
N ILE A 45 -6.38 4.61 3.95
CA ILE A 45 -5.67 3.34 3.89
C ILE A 45 -6.27 2.52 2.73
N PRO A 46 -5.53 2.32 1.62
CA PRO A 46 -6.03 1.53 0.51
C PRO A 46 -6.23 0.07 0.93
N ALA A 47 -7.28 -0.57 0.40
CA ALA A 47 -7.47 -2.00 0.59
C ALA A 47 -6.24 -2.78 0.05
N PRO A 48 -5.87 -3.94 0.65
CA PRO A 48 -4.70 -4.70 0.22
C PRO A 48 -4.66 -5.00 -1.29
N GLY A 49 -5.82 -5.28 -1.91
CA GLY A 49 -5.93 -5.51 -3.35
C GLY A 49 -5.64 -4.26 -4.20
N ALA A 50 -6.03 -3.08 -3.73
CA ALA A 50 -5.73 -1.80 -4.39
C ALA A 50 -4.23 -1.41 -4.21
N LEU A 51 -3.65 -1.72 -3.05
CA LEU A 51 -2.20 -1.56 -2.84
C LEU A 51 -1.41 -2.50 -3.77
N ALA A 52 -1.77 -3.78 -3.84
CA ALA A 52 -1.13 -4.75 -4.73
C ALA A 52 -1.27 -4.36 -6.22
N ALA A 53 -2.41 -3.79 -6.62
CA ALA A 53 -2.62 -3.27 -7.97
C ALA A 53 -1.75 -2.04 -8.26
N SER A 54 -1.64 -1.08 -7.33
CA SER A 54 -0.81 0.12 -7.51
C SER A 54 0.70 -0.15 -7.46
N LEU A 55 1.13 -1.21 -6.77
CA LEU A 55 2.51 -1.68 -6.74
C LEU A 55 2.87 -2.55 -7.95
N ARG A 56 1.87 -3.10 -8.67
CA ARG A 56 2.07 -3.93 -9.86
C ARG A 56 2.76 -3.11 -10.96
N GLY A 57 3.98 -3.51 -11.32
CA GLY A 57 4.73 -2.87 -12.41
C GLY A 57 5.61 -1.68 -12.01
N ARG A 58 5.44 -1.08 -10.81
CA ARG A 58 6.33 -0.02 -10.32
C ARG A 58 7.78 -0.49 -10.11
N GLY A 59 8.01 -1.78 -9.91
CA GLY A 59 9.34 -2.38 -9.86
C GLY A 59 10.01 -2.57 -11.22
N ARG A 60 9.29 -2.46 -12.36
CA ARG A 60 9.87 -2.63 -13.71
C ARG A 60 10.86 -1.53 -14.09
N GLN A 61 10.66 -0.30 -13.60
CA GLN A 61 11.54 0.83 -13.90
C GLN A 61 12.93 0.69 -13.27
N PHE A 62 13.05 -0.05 -12.17
CA PHE A 62 14.33 -0.34 -11.50
C PHE A 62 14.99 -1.62 -12.00
N ARG A 63 14.39 -2.28 -13.00
CA ARG A 63 14.91 -3.52 -13.57
C ARG A 63 15.96 -3.18 -14.63
N ARG A 64 17.21 -3.61 -14.43
CA ARG A 64 18.24 -3.54 -15.47
C ARG A 64 17.75 -4.24 -16.74
N ARG A 65 17.98 -3.63 -17.90
CA ARG A 65 17.54 -4.18 -19.19
C ARG A 65 18.10 -5.60 -19.36
N GLY A 66 17.22 -6.57 -19.61
CA GLY A 66 17.61 -7.98 -19.74
C GLY A 66 17.81 -8.75 -18.43
N SER A 67 17.67 -8.12 -17.25
CA SER A 67 17.72 -8.86 -15.99
C SER A 67 16.37 -9.52 -15.69
N ASP A 68 16.42 -10.73 -15.15
CA ASP A 68 15.28 -11.42 -14.54
C ASP A 68 15.60 -11.69 -13.06
N PRO A 69 15.29 -10.73 -12.17
CA PRO A 69 15.60 -10.84 -10.75
C PRO A 69 14.94 -12.05 -10.08
N VAL A 70 13.77 -12.46 -10.58
CA VAL A 70 13.03 -13.60 -10.01
C VAL A 70 13.71 -14.91 -10.40
N ALA A 71 14.09 -15.06 -11.67
CA ALA A 71 14.86 -16.22 -12.11
C ALA A 71 16.22 -16.32 -11.39
N ASN A 72 16.87 -15.18 -11.13
CA ASN A 72 18.13 -15.15 -10.39
C ASN A 72 17.93 -15.57 -8.92
N LEU A 73 16.88 -15.11 -8.25
CA LEU A 73 16.53 -15.53 -6.89
C LEU A 73 16.21 -17.03 -6.80
N HIS A 74 15.53 -17.59 -7.81
CA HIS A 74 15.29 -19.04 -7.87
C HIS A 74 16.59 -19.83 -7.99
N LYS A 75 17.48 -19.42 -8.88
CA LYS A 75 18.80 -20.05 -9.04
C LYS A 75 19.63 -19.99 -7.76
N GLU A 76 19.56 -18.86 -7.05
CA GLU A 76 20.25 -18.68 -5.77
C GLU A 76 19.70 -19.65 -4.70
N ARG A 77 18.37 -19.76 -4.56
CA ARG A 77 17.74 -20.71 -3.64
C ARG A 77 18.02 -22.17 -3.97
N GLU A 78 17.96 -22.54 -5.24
CA GLU A 78 18.30 -23.91 -5.68
C GLU A 78 19.76 -24.26 -5.38
N ARG A 79 20.67 -23.29 -5.50
CA ARG A 79 22.08 -23.45 -5.15
C ARG A 79 22.27 -23.60 -3.64
N GLU A 80 21.64 -22.75 -2.83
CA GLU A 80 21.68 -22.87 -1.37
C GLU A 80 21.12 -24.22 -0.88
N GLU A 81 20.03 -24.71 -1.49
CA GLU A 81 19.47 -26.02 -1.16
C GLU A 81 20.42 -27.18 -1.53
N ARG A 82 21.10 -27.09 -2.67
CA ARG A 82 22.12 -28.08 -3.06
C ARG A 82 23.33 -28.05 -2.14
N GLU A 83 23.80 -26.87 -1.74
CA GLU A 83 24.92 -26.71 -0.82
C GLU A 83 24.57 -27.24 0.59
N ARG A 84 23.35 -27.00 1.08
CA ARG A 84 22.86 -27.59 2.34
C ARG A 84 22.71 -29.10 2.30
N ARG A 85 22.36 -29.68 1.14
CA ARG A 85 22.25 -31.14 0.96
C ARG A 85 23.60 -31.82 0.77
N GLY A 86 24.59 -31.14 0.19
CA GLY A 86 25.94 -31.65 -0.03
C GLY A 86 26.85 -31.65 1.21
N THR A 87 26.55 -30.83 2.22
CA THR A 87 27.27 -30.82 3.52
C THR A 87 26.71 -31.81 4.54
N ALA A 88 25.63 -32.51 4.22
CA ALA A 88 24.96 -33.49 5.08
C ALA A 88 25.24 -34.95 4.69
N SER A 89 26.28 -35.22 3.89
CA SER A 89 26.68 -36.56 3.46
C SER A 89 28.10 -36.91 3.85
#